data_AF-A0A939RYY4-F1
#
_entry.id   AF-A0A939RYY4-F1
#
_cell.length_a   1.000
_cell.length_b   1.000
_cell.length_c   1.000
_cell.angle_alpha   90.00
_cell.angle_beta   90.00
_cell.angle_gamma   90.00
#
_symmetry.space_group_name_H-M   'P 1'
#
loop_
_entity.id
_entity.type
_entity.pdbx_description
1 polymer ?
#
loop_
_entity_poly.entity_id
_entity_poly.type
_entity_poly.pdbx_seq_one_letter_code
_entity_poly.pdbx_strand_id
1 'polypeptide(L)'
;MRRSTVGRNIGDSVAQSNVDAETRRSGRQEYPEDRFDRIPRSGRVGVHRVTARPRHIWQYLIVGLLGFALLTTIGVIIVQGGGGSGGPIKSTSTASQPRASETPAVLDPAATVAVLDGTQIPNLGASVDQTITAEGWGQILFSEKIADSNVEISAVFYRDPADEAAARGLAEKLGGVSTYATEEYAELGARLIVLLGADYAGPGADAAAQAEAPAPEEAAADGAAGEADPSTDAPVE
;
A
#
# COMPACT_ATOMS: atom_id res chain seq x y z
N MET A 1 -48.30 -23.73 -73.68
CA MET A 1 -48.56 -22.59 -74.58
C MET A 1 -49.99 -22.08 -74.38
N ARG A 2 -50.15 -20.81 -73.99
CA ARG A 2 -51.04 -19.78 -74.59
C ARG A 2 -51.21 -18.64 -73.56
N ARG A 3 -50.63 -17.48 -73.88
CA ARG A 3 -50.92 -16.19 -73.24
C ARG A 3 -52.30 -15.72 -73.73
N SER A 4 -53.06 -15.05 -72.87
CA SER A 4 -54.06 -14.07 -73.32
C SER A 4 -54.12 -12.91 -72.34
N THR A 5 -53.91 -11.72 -72.89
CA THR A 5 -53.95 -10.40 -72.26
C THR A 5 -55.15 -9.68 -72.83
N VAL A 6 -56.08 -9.21 -71.99
CA VAL A 6 -57.09 -8.17 -72.27
C VAL A 6 -57.48 -7.61 -70.90
N GLY A 7 -57.60 -6.32 -70.57
CA GLY A 7 -57.58 -5.05 -71.27
C GLY A 7 -58.26 -4.07 -70.30
N ARG A 8 -57.54 -3.11 -69.73
CA ARG A 8 -58.04 -2.20 -68.68
C ARG A 8 -58.67 -0.97 -69.37
N ASN A 9 -60.00 -0.84 -69.31
CA ASN A 9 -60.69 0.38 -69.74
C ASN A 9 -60.60 1.44 -68.64
N ILE A 10 -60.04 2.59 -69.01
CA ILE A 10 -59.88 3.80 -68.22
C ILE A 10 -61.00 4.74 -68.69
N GLY A 11 -62.11 4.81 -67.94
CA GLY A 11 -63.29 5.61 -68.35
C GLY A 11 -64.10 6.22 -67.20
N ASP A 12 -64.09 5.64 -66.00
CA ASP A 12 -65.05 6.04 -64.95
C ASP A 12 -64.49 6.97 -63.85
N SER A 13 -63.23 7.42 -63.96
CA SER A 13 -62.51 7.98 -62.80
C SER A 13 -62.79 9.45 -62.47
N VAL A 14 -63.60 10.19 -63.24
CA VAL A 14 -63.71 11.66 -63.05
C VAL A 14 -64.99 12.08 -62.30
N ALA A 15 -66.06 11.29 -62.34
CA ALA A 15 -67.34 11.66 -61.71
C ALA A 15 -67.40 11.38 -60.19
N GLN A 16 -66.48 10.60 -59.62
CA GLN A 16 -66.44 10.31 -58.17
C GLN A 16 -65.69 11.37 -57.35
N SER A 17 -64.82 12.16 -57.98
CA SER A 17 -63.91 13.07 -57.26
C SER A 17 -64.59 14.24 -56.53
N ASN A 18 -65.82 14.59 -56.88
CA ASN A 18 -66.54 15.71 -56.25
C ASN A 18 -67.47 15.29 -55.10
N VAL A 19 -67.83 14.00 -54.98
CA VAL A 19 -68.65 13.49 -53.86
C VAL A 19 -67.77 13.13 -52.65
N ASP A 20 -66.50 12.83 -52.90
CA ASP A 20 -65.50 12.50 -51.86
C ASP A 20 -64.88 13.74 -51.17
N ALA A 21 -65.09 14.94 -51.71
CA ALA A 21 -64.50 16.18 -51.19
C ALA A 21 -65.36 16.86 -50.10
N GLU A 22 -66.68 16.64 -50.09
CA GLU A 22 -67.59 17.15 -49.05
C GLU A 22 -67.64 16.23 -47.82
N THR A 23 -67.44 14.93 -47.98
CA THR A 23 -67.40 13.97 -46.87
C THR A 23 -66.09 14.00 -46.06
N ARG A 24 -65.00 14.55 -46.63
CA ARG A 24 -63.70 14.68 -45.91
C ARG A 24 -63.59 15.92 -45.02
N ARG A 25 -64.59 16.81 -45.00
CA ARG A 25 -64.56 18.04 -44.17
C ARG A 25 -65.39 17.98 -42.89
N SER A 26 -66.13 16.90 -42.66
CA SER A 26 -66.97 16.71 -41.46
C SER A 26 -66.35 15.79 -40.40
N GLY A 27 -65.05 15.48 -40.52
CA GLY A 27 -64.32 14.53 -39.65
C GLY A 27 -63.30 15.16 -38.71
N ARG A 28 -63.42 16.45 -38.38
CA ARG A 28 -62.64 17.01 -37.26
C ARG A 28 -63.43 16.67 -36.00
N GLN A 29 -63.00 15.65 -35.26
CA GLN A 29 -63.64 15.31 -34.00
C GLN A 29 -63.52 16.52 -33.06
N GLU A 30 -64.65 17.14 -32.77
CA GLU A 30 -64.78 18.16 -31.73
C GLU A 30 -64.45 17.45 -30.42
N TYR A 31 -63.25 17.69 -29.88
CA TYR A 31 -62.88 17.14 -28.58
C TYR A 31 -63.77 17.77 -27.51
N PRO A 32 -64.31 16.97 -26.55
CA PRO A 32 -65.07 17.54 -25.45
C PRO A 32 -64.17 18.49 -24.65
N GLU A 33 -64.68 19.69 -24.34
CA GLU A 33 -63.93 20.65 -23.51
C GLU A 33 -63.53 20.02 -22.18
N ASP A 34 -62.23 19.94 -21.90
CA ASP A 34 -61.72 19.51 -20.61
C ASP A 34 -61.45 20.73 -19.71
N ARG A 35 -61.33 20.50 -18.41
CA ARG A 35 -61.03 21.55 -17.43
C ARG A 35 -59.68 22.24 -17.67
N PHE A 36 -58.80 21.65 -18.47
CA PHE A 36 -57.55 22.28 -18.91
C PHE A 36 -57.76 23.34 -20.01
N ASP A 37 -58.92 23.36 -20.65
CA ASP A 37 -59.28 24.40 -21.63
C ASP A 37 -59.88 25.64 -20.92
N ARG A 38 -60.46 25.45 -19.72
CA ARG A 38 -61.06 26.51 -18.89
C ARG A 38 -60.07 27.15 -17.91
N ILE A 39 -58.84 27.40 -18.36
CA ILE A 39 -57.86 28.10 -17.54
C ILE A 39 -57.98 29.60 -17.85
N PRO A 40 -58.25 30.47 -16.86
CA PRO A 40 -58.18 31.91 -17.09
C PRO A 40 -56.77 32.22 -17.61
N ARG A 41 -56.65 33.06 -18.64
CA ARG A 41 -55.36 33.43 -19.24
C ARG A 41 -54.43 34.01 -18.16
N SER A 42 -53.63 33.16 -17.53
CA SER A 42 -52.60 33.57 -16.59
C SER A 42 -51.35 33.89 -17.39
N GLY A 43 -50.65 34.95 -16.99
CA GLY A 43 -49.46 35.43 -17.69
C GLY A 43 -48.43 34.32 -17.90
N ARG A 44 -47.59 34.48 -18.94
CA ARG A 44 -46.56 33.54 -19.41
C ARG A 44 -45.90 32.74 -18.27
N VAL A 45 -46.41 31.54 -17.99
CA VAL A 45 -45.78 30.59 -17.05
C VAL A 45 -44.76 29.78 -17.84
N GLY A 46 -43.57 30.37 -18.04
CA GLY A 46 -42.42 29.62 -18.51
C GLY A 46 -41.90 28.74 -17.37
N VAL A 47 -41.65 27.45 -17.65
CA VAL A 47 -40.86 26.58 -16.78
C VAL A 47 -39.53 27.29 -16.54
N HIS A 48 -39.35 27.82 -15.32
CA HIS A 48 -38.12 28.49 -14.93
C HIS A 48 -37.02 27.45 -14.84
N ARG A 49 -36.39 27.16 -15.98
CA ARG A 49 -35.05 26.59 -15.97
C ARG A 49 -34.15 27.67 -15.42
N VAL A 50 -33.83 27.57 -14.14
CA VAL A 50 -32.72 28.30 -13.55
C VAL A 50 -31.49 27.87 -14.33
N THR A 51 -31.05 28.70 -15.26
CA THR A 51 -29.72 28.52 -15.85
C THR A 51 -28.75 28.72 -14.70
N ALA A 52 -28.15 27.63 -14.21
CA ALA A 52 -27.10 27.72 -13.21
C ALA A 52 -26.02 28.65 -13.78
N ARG A 53 -25.91 29.86 -13.25
CA ARG A 53 -24.75 30.71 -13.53
C ARG A 53 -23.55 29.94 -12.99
N PRO A 54 -22.54 29.59 -13.81
CA PRO A 54 -21.34 28.98 -13.27
C PRO A 54 -20.72 29.99 -12.32
N ARG A 55 -20.90 29.78 -11.01
CA ARG A 55 -20.31 30.63 -9.99
C ARG A 55 -18.80 30.54 -10.16
N HIS A 56 -18.12 31.65 -9.93
CA HIS A 56 -16.67 31.79 -9.91
C HIS A 56 -15.94 30.93 -8.85
N ILE A 57 -16.54 29.81 -8.41
CA ILE A 57 -15.96 28.81 -7.52
C ILE A 57 -14.61 28.35 -8.06
N TRP A 58 -14.47 28.21 -9.38
CA TRP A 58 -13.20 27.85 -9.99
C TRP A 58 -12.10 28.90 -9.79
N GLN A 59 -12.45 30.19 -9.70
CA GLN A 59 -11.47 31.24 -9.36
C GLN A 59 -10.96 31.08 -7.93
N TYR A 60 -11.83 30.71 -6.97
CA TYR A 60 -11.40 30.42 -5.60
C TYR A 60 -10.50 29.17 -5.53
N LEU A 61 -10.75 28.15 -6.38
CA LEU A 61 -9.86 26.99 -6.47
C LEU A 61 -8.49 27.37 -7.04
N ILE A 62 -8.44 28.24 -8.06
CA ILE A 62 -7.18 28.76 -8.60
C ILE A 62 -6.42 29.57 -7.55
N VAL A 63 -7.09 30.49 -6.87
CA VAL A 63 -6.47 31.33 -5.83
C VAL A 63 -6.00 30.46 -4.66
N GLY A 64 -6.79 29.46 -4.26
CA GLY A 64 -6.39 28.50 -3.22
C GLY A 64 -5.18 27.67 -3.62
N LEU A 65 -5.14 27.14 -4.85
CA LEU A 65 -4.01 26.40 -5.37
C LEU A 65 -2.74 27.27 -5.45
N LEU A 66 -2.89 28.52 -5.92
CA LEU A 66 -1.79 29.47 -6.03
C LEU A 66 -1.25 29.86 -4.65
N GLY A 67 -2.15 30.11 -3.69
CA GLY A 67 -1.77 30.40 -2.31
C GLY A 67 -1.06 29.22 -1.65
N PHE A 68 -1.56 28.00 -1.85
CA PHE A 68 -0.91 26.78 -1.36
C PHE A 68 0.50 26.63 -1.95
N ALA A 69 0.63 26.74 -3.27
CA ALA A 69 1.94 26.67 -3.95
C ALA A 69 2.90 27.75 -3.44
N LEU A 70 2.42 28.96 -3.17
CA LEU A 70 3.23 30.04 -2.61
C LEU A 70 3.68 29.73 -1.18
N LEU A 71 2.80 29.23 -0.31
CA LEU A 71 3.19 28.83 1.05
C LEU A 71 4.20 27.68 1.03
N THR A 72 3.99 26.67 0.17
CA THR A 72 4.91 25.53 0.04
C THR A 72 6.29 25.99 -0.44
N THR A 73 6.35 26.85 -1.46
CA THR A 73 7.62 27.36 -1.98
C THR A 73 8.37 28.21 -0.95
N ILE A 74 7.67 29.10 -0.22
CA ILE A 74 8.27 29.89 0.86
C ILE A 74 8.77 28.97 1.98
N GLY A 75 7.98 27.97 2.39
CA GLY A 75 8.36 27.00 3.41
C GLY A 75 9.64 26.24 3.02
N VAL A 76 9.73 25.79 1.76
CA VAL A 76 10.92 25.12 1.22
C VAL A 76 12.13 26.05 1.23
N ILE A 77 11.99 27.33 0.85
CA ILE A 77 13.08 28.30 0.84
C ILE A 77 13.59 28.56 2.26
N ILE A 78 12.71 28.67 3.26
CA ILE A 78 13.11 28.87 4.67
C ILE A 78 13.89 27.65 5.18
N VAL A 79 13.43 26.44 4.86
CA VAL A 79 14.12 25.19 5.24
C VAL A 79 15.49 25.08 4.55
N GLN A 80 15.58 25.43 3.26
CA GLN A 80 16.85 25.39 2.51
C GLN A 80 17.83 26.51 2.89
N GLY A 81 17.33 27.67 3.31
CA GLY A 81 18.16 28.79 3.76
C GLY A 81 18.78 28.60 5.15
N GLY A 82 18.19 27.75 5.99
CA GLY A 82 18.68 27.42 7.33
C GLY A 82 19.74 26.31 7.38
N GLY A 83 19.90 25.52 6.31
CA GLY A 83 20.89 24.45 6.26
C GLY A 83 20.98 23.77 4.90
N GLY A 84 22.13 23.91 4.24
CA GLY A 84 22.57 23.01 3.16
C GLY A 84 22.12 23.38 1.76
N SER A 85 23.02 24.04 1.03
CA SER A 85 22.97 24.25 -0.42
C SER A 85 22.97 22.91 -1.18
N GLY A 86 21.88 22.62 -1.92
CA GLY A 86 21.81 21.50 -2.86
C GLY A 86 20.76 21.75 -3.95
N GLY A 87 21.18 21.75 -5.21
CA GLY A 87 20.42 22.24 -6.38
C GLY A 87 19.15 21.47 -6.79
N PRO A 88 18.49 21.86 -7.90
CA PRO A 88 17.11 21.49 -8.19
C PRO A 88 16.95 20.02 -8.57
N ILE A 89 16.23 19.26 -7.73
CA ILE A 89 15.89 17.86 -7.97
C ILE A 89 14.66 17.79 -8.88
N LYS A 90 14.80 17.10 -10.02
CA LYS A 90 13.67 16.63 -10.84
C LYS A 90 12.91 15.56 -10.05
N SER A 91 11.64 15.82 -9.76
CA SER A 91 10.76 14.88 -9.07
C SER A 91 10.43 13.68 -9.95
N THR A 92 11.00 12.52 -9.61
CA THR A 92 10.34 11.23 -9.81
C THR A 92 10.03 10.68 -8.43
N SER A 93 8.77 10.34 -8.23
CA SER A 93 8.22 9.81 -6.98
C SER A 93 8.97 8.53 -6.58
N THR A 94 9.85 8.63 -5.58
CA THR A 94 10.41 7.51 -4.84
C THR A 94 10.13 7.80 -3.38
N ALA A 95 9.61 6.79 -2.67
CA ALA A 95 9.36 6.82 -1.24
C ALA A 95 10.50 7.52 -0.51
N SER A 96 10.17 8.38 0.46
CA SER A 96 11.14 9.02 1.35
C SER A 96 11.93 7.94 2.09
N GLN A 97 13.01 7.48 1.50
CA GLN A 97 14.08 6.82 2.23
C GLN A 97 14.71 7.90 3.11
N PRO A 98 14.91 7.68 4.41
CA PRO A 98 15.61 8.62 5.26
C PRO A 98 16.98 8.86 4.63
N ARG A 99 17.25 10.12 4.27
CA ARG A 99 18.57 10.52 3.78
C ARG A 99 19.55 10.20 4.90
N ALA A 100 20.44 9.23 4.65
CA ALA A 100 21.56 8.94 5.52
C ALA A 100 22.28 10.25 5.84
N SER A 101 22.27 10.64 7.11
CA SER A 101 23.05 11.76 7.62
C SER A 101 24.52 11.47 7.34
N GLU A 102 25.27 12.44 6.78
CA GLU A 102 26.65 12.27 6.30
C GLU A 102 27.71 12.23 7.41
N THR A 103 27.29 12.17 8.67
CA THR A 103 28.21 11.92 9.79
C THR A 103 28.97 10.58 9.52
N PRO A 104 30.26 10.44 9.86
CA PRO A 104 30.94 9.16 9.69
C PRO A 104 30.35 8.10 10.63
N ALA A 105 30.21 6.86 10.16
CA ALA A 105 29.87 5.74 11.02
C ALA A 105 31.05 5.43 11.96
N VAL A 106 30.78 5.36 13.26
CA VAL A 106 31.79 5.08 14.28
C VAL A 106 31.23 4.01 15.19
N LEU A 107 31.91 2.90 15.37
CA LEU A 107 31.48 1.86 16.30
C LEU A 107 31.88 2.23 17.74
N ASP A 108 30.96 2.12 18.69
CA ASP A 108 31.20 2.33 20.13
C ASP A 108 30.98 1.02 20.91
N PRO A 109 32.03 0.25 21.23
CA PRO A 109 31.94 -0.99 22.02
C PRO A 109 31.41 -0.80 23.45
N ALA A 110 31.41 0.42 23.96
CA ALA A 110 30.89 0.75 25.29
C ALA A 110 29.41 1.19 25.27
N ALA A 111 28.79 1.30 24.09
CA ALA A 111 27.36 1.59 23.97
C ALA A 111 26.53 0.41 24.49
N THR A 112 25.52 0.70 25.32
CA THR A 112 24.55 -0.30 25.77
C THR A 112 23.53 -0.55 24.67
N VAL A 113 23.34 -1.82 24.32
CA VAL A 113 22.49 -2.27 23.22
C VAL A 113 21.36 -3.13 23.76
N ALA A 114 20.12 -2.79 23.41
CA ALA A 114 18.96 -3.67 23.60
C ALA A 114 18.55 -4.26 22.25
N VAL A 115 18.34 -5.57 22.19
CA VAL A 115 17.89 -6.26 20.97
C VAL A 115 16.41 -6.63 21.12
N LEU A 116 15.58 -6.15 20.20
CA LEU A 116 14.15 -6.39 20.17
C LEU A 116 13.80 -7.20 18.92
N ASP A 117 13.35 -8.43 19.12
CA ASP A 117 13.00 -9.34 18.04
C ASP A 117 11.50 -9.28 17.72
N GLY A 118 11.17 -8.60 16.62
CA GLY A 118 9.82 -8.46 16.07
C GLY A 118 9.50 -9.46 14.98
N THR A 119 10.27 -10.53 14.84
CA THR A 119 10.11 -11.52 13.77
C THR A 119 9.36 -12.78 14.22
N GLN A 120 9.00 -13.62 13.25
CA GLN A 120 8.50 -14.98 13.50
C GLN A 120 9.63 -16.02 13.55
N ILE A 121 10.86 -15.63 13.25
CA ILE A 121 12.01 -16.53 13.21
C ILE A 121 12.41 -16.85 14.66
N PRO A 122 12.43 -18.13 15.07
CA PRO A 122 12.79 -18.49 16.43
C PRO A 122 14.25 -18.15 16.71
N ASN A 123 14.51 -17.62 17.90
CA ASN A 123 15.85 -17.33 18.42
C ASN A 123 16.68 -16.33 17.59
N LEU A 124 16.07 -15.54 16.69
CA LEU A 124 16.81 -14.56 15.90
C LEU A 124 17.48 -13.51 16.79
N GLY A 125 16.74 -12.93 17.74
CA GLY A 125 17.31 -11.96 18.70
C GLY A 125 18.51 -12.52 19.46
N ALA A 126 18.44 -13.78 19.92
CA ALA A 126 19.54 -14.43 20.62
C ALA A 126 20.77 -14.68 19.73
N SER A 127 20.57 -14.99 18.44
CA SER A 127 21.68 -15.15 17.50
C SER A 127 22.38 -13.82 17.18
N VAL A 128 21.59 -12.74 17.05
CA VAL A 128 22.13 -11.38 16.86
C VAL A 128 22.88 -10.90 18.11
N ASP A 129 22.35 -11.15 19.30
CA ASP A 129 23.02 -10.89 20.59
C ASP A 129 24.40 -11.58 20.66
N GLN A 130 24.45 -12.89 20.37
CA GLN A 130 25.72 -13.64 20.32
C GLN A 130 26.71 -13.03 19.34
N THR A 131 26.24 -12.59 18.18
CA THR A 131 27.08 -11.96 17.16
C THR A 131 27.64 -10.62 17.66
N ILE A 132 26.80 -9.75 18.23
CA ILE A 132 27.21 -8.45 18.77
C ILE A 132 28.25 -8.64 19.89
N THR A 133 28.02 -9.62 20.76
CA THR A 133 28.93 -9.93 21.87
C THR A 133 30.26 -10.52 21.39
N ALA A 134 30.23 -11.46 20.44
CA ALA A 134 31.44 -12.10 19.91
C ALA A 134 32.35 -11.11 19.18
N GLU A 135 31.75 -10.17 18.45
CA GLU A 135 32.48 -9.17 17.67
C GLU A 135 32.79 -7.88 18.46
N GLY A 136 32.25 -7.75 19.67
CA GLY A 136 32.48 -6.60 20.54
C GLY A 136 31.87 -5.30 20.00
N TRP A 137 30.71 -5.37 19.35
CA TRP A 137 30.05 -4.20 18.75
C TRP A 137 29.26 -3.34 19.74
N GLY A 138 29.11 -3.80 20.98
CA GLY A 138 28.45 -3.10 22.07
C GLY A 138 28.30 -3.97 23.32
N GLN A 139 27.75 -3.39 24.38
CA GLN A 139 27.40 -4.11 25.61
C GLN A 139 25.91 -4.46 25.60
N ILE A 140 25.58 -5.73 25.49
CA ILE A 140 24.19 -6.18 25.48
C ILE A 140 23.59 -5.98 26.88
N LEU A 141 22.51 -5.21 26.94
CA LEU A 141 21.75 -5.01 28.17
C LEU A 141 20.71 -6.13 28.34
N PHE A 142 19.96 -6.39 27.28
CA PHE A 142 19.03 -7.52 27.17
C PHE A 142 18.67 -7.79 25.70
N SER A 143 18.17 -8.99 25.43
CA SER A 143 17.61 -9.40 24.16
C SER A 143 16.27 -10.07 24.42
N GLU A 144 15.18 -9.51 23.88
CA GLU A 144 13.83 -10.00 24.12
C GLU A 144 13.01 -10.05 22.83
N LYS A 145 12.08 -11.00 22.78
CA LYS A 145 11.06 -11.06 21.73
C LYS A 145 9.93 -10.12 22.09
N ILE A 146 9.56 -9.23 21.17
CA ILE A 146 8.43 -8.33 21.39
C ILE A 146 7.10 -9.06 21.16
N ALA A 147 6.03 -8.56 21.79
CA ALA A 147 4.70 -9.13 21.66
C ALA A 147 4.17 -9.08 20.21
N ASP A 148 4.49 -8.00 19.51
CA ASP A 148 4.13 -7.80 18.10
C ASP A 148 5.20 -8.38 17.17
N SER A 149 4.98 -9.59 16.67
CA SER A 149 5.90 -10.27 15.74
C SER A 149 5.65 -9.94 14.27
N ASN A 150 5.13 -8.75 13.98
CA ASN A 150 4.79 -8.30 12.62
C ASN A 150 5.54 -7.02 12.24
N VAL A 151 6.77 -6.89 12.72
CA VAL A 151 7.64 -5.78 12.33
C VAL A 151 8.22 -6.10 10.96
N GLU A 152 7.95 -5.24 9.98
CA GLU A 152 8.41 -5.43 8.60
C GLU A 152 9.86 -4.97 8.40
N ILE A 153 10.29 -3.91 9.11
CA ILE A 153 11.54 -3.19 8.86
C ILE A 153 12.48 -3.26 10.06
N SER A 154 13.74 -3.57 9.79
CA SER A 154 14.83 -3.60 10.76
C SER A 154 15.50 -2.25 10.87
N ALA A 155 15.75 -1.81 12.09
CA ALA A 155 16.37 -0.52 12.34
C ALA A 155 17.09 -0.43 13.68
N VAL A 156 18.09 0.46 13.74
CA VAL A 156 18.74 0.85 15.00
C VAL A 156 18.22 2.21 15.42
N PHE A 157 17.62 2.24 16.60
CA PHE A 157 17.11 3.43 17.24
C PHE A 157 18.10 3.97 18.26
N TYR A 158 18.17 5.30 18.35
CA TYR A 158 18.95 6.00 19.36
C TYR A 158 18.15 7.19 19.90
N ARG A 159 18.48 7.61 21.11
CA ARG A 159 17.83 8.76 21.76
C ARG A 159 18.67 10.02 21.65
N ASP A 160 19.95 9.94 22.02
CA ASP A 160 20.85 11.09 22.04
C ASP A 160 21.47 11.28 20.64
N PRO A 161 21.42 12.48 20.05
CA PRO A 161 22.12 12.76 18.79
C PRO A 161 23.63 12.48 18.85
N ALA A 162 24.26 12.49 20.03
CA ALA A 162 25.65 12.07 20.19
C ALA A 162 25.87 10.57 19.86
N ASP A 163 24.85 9.74 20.01
CA ASP A 163 24.89 8.30 19.73
C ASP A 163 24.59 7.97 18.25
N GLU A 164 24.26 8.96 17.41
CA GLU A 164 23.95 8.74 15.98
C GLU A 164 25.11 8.03 15.25
N ALA A 165 26.35 8.43 15.52
CA ALA A 165 27.51 7.82 14.89
C ALA A 165 27.69 6.35 15.31
N ALA A 166 27.44 6.06 16.60
CA ALA A 166 27.44 4.72 17.19
C ALA A 166 26.34 3.84 16.60
N ALA A 167 25.12 4.38 16.49
CA ALA A 167 23.99 3.70 15.88
C ALA A 167 24.27 3.33 14.43
N ARG A 168 24.85 4.24 13.63
CA ARG A 168 25.23 3.96 12.24
C ARG A 168 26.36 2.94 12.15
N GLY A 169 27.37 3.03 13.03
CA GLY A 169 28.44 2.04 13.08
C GLY A 169 27.92 0.62 13.35
N LEU A 170 26.98 0.48 14.28
CA LEU A 170 26.32 -0.80 14.56
C LEU A 170 25.43 -1.24 13.39
N ALA A 171 24.67 -0.32 12.81
CA ALA A 171 23.77 -0.61 11.70
C ALA A 171 24.50 -1.12 10.45
N GLU A 172 25.67 -0.57 10.13
CA GLU A 172 26.53 -1.05 9.04
C GLU A 172 26.98 -2.50 9.28
N LYS A 173 27.32 -2.86 10.53
CA LYS A 173 27.73 -4.22 10.89
C LYS A 173 26.57 -5.22 10.83
N LEU A 174 25.36 -4.77 11.13
CA LEU A 174 24.13 -5.56 11.04
C LEU A 174 23.59 -5.71 9.62
N GLY A 175 24.38 -5.40 8.59
CA GLY A 175 23.99 -5.54 7.18
C GLY A 175 23.46 -4.26 6.54
N GLY A 176 23.69 -3.09 7.15
CA GLY A 176 23.27 -1.79 6.62
C GLY A 176 21.82 -1.45 6.91
N VAL A 177 21.32 -1.82 8.10
CA VAL A 177 19.96 -1.48 8.54
C VAL A 177 19.78 0.04 8.70
N SER A 178 18.54 0.51 8.70
CA SER A 178 18.26 1.95 8.82
C SER A 178 18.49 2.45 10.25
N THR A 179 18.76 3.74 10.43
CA THR A 179 18.89 4.36 11.76
C THR A 179 17.87 5.46 11.95
N TYR A 180 17.31 5.56 13.16
CA TYR A 180 16.30 6.57 13.49
C TYR A 180 16.49 7.12 14.90
N ALA A 181 16.28 8.42 15.06
CA ALA A 181 16.18 9.04 16.38
C ALA A 181 14.76 8.85 16.92
N THR A 182 14.60 8.27 18.10
CA THR A 182 13.31 8.18 18.79
C THR A 182 13.48 8.19 20.31
N GLU A 183 12.50 8.75 21.01
CA GLU A 183 12.42 8.73 22.47
C GLU A 183 11.52 7.58 22.98
N GLU A 184 10.83 6.87 22.10
CA GLU A 184 9.83 5.84 22.44
C GLU A 184 10.41 4.69 23.28
N TYR A 185 11.71 4.41 23.12
CA TYR A 185 12.41 3.34 23.84
C TYR A 185 13.28 3.85 25.00
N ALA A 186 13.13 5.11 25.41
CA ALA A 186 13.95 5.70 26.47
C ALA A 186 13.85 4.96 27.81
N GLU A 187 12.70 4.31 28.08
CA GLU A 187 12.44 3.55 29.31
C GLU A 187 13.26 2.26 29.41
N LEU A 188 13.74 1.74 28.28
CA LEU A 188 14.56 0.52 28.23
C LEU A 188 15.97 0.72 28.80
N GLY A 189 16.41 1.96 28.99
CA GLY A 189 17.70 2.29 29.59
C GLY A 189 18.93 1.97 28.72
N ALA A 190 18.75 1.40 27.54
CA ALA A 190 19.82 1.21 26.55
C ALA A 190 20.09 2.49 25.76
N ARG A 191 21.35 2.70 25.34
CA ARG A 191 21.75 3.82 24.47
C ARG A 191 21.30 3.58 23.03
N LEU A 192 21.43 2.34 22.57
CA LEU A 192 21.06 1.87 21.24
C LEU A 192 20.03 0.75 21.34
N ILE A 193 19.02 0.79 20.48
CA ILE A 193 17.96 -0.23 20.43
C ILE A 193 17.93 -0.81 19.02
N VAL A 194 18.19 -2.09 18.88
CA VAL A 194 18.13 -2.82 17.61
C VAL A 194 16.77 -3.48 17.49
N LEU A 195 15.94 -3.00 16.58
CA LEU A 195 14.68 -3.65 16.22
C LEU A 195 14.89 -4.53 15.01
N LEU A 196 14.60 -5.82 15.15
CA LEU A 196 14.69 -6.80 14.07
C LEU A 196 13.31 -7.02 13.47
N GLY A 197 13.21 -6.74 12.17
CA GLY A 197 12.02 -6.97 11.36
C GLY A 197 12.19 -8.14 10.39
N ALA A 198 11.13 -8.44 9.65
CA ALA A 198 11.11 -9.53 8.66
C ALA A 198 12.10 -9.34 7.51
N ASP A 199 12.56 -8.11 7.26
CA ASP A 199 13.57 -7.77 6.26
C ASP A 199 15.02 -7.99 6.73
N TYR A 200 15.23 -8.45 7.98
CA TYR A 200 16.58 -8.65 8.51
C TYR A 200 17.33 -9.76 7.75
N ALA A 201 18.38 -9.37 7.04
CA ALA A 201 19.29 -10.27 6.33
C ALA A 201 20.75 -10.13 6.80
N GLY A 202 20.94 -9.65 8.02
CA GLY A 202 22.25 -9.41 8.63
C GLY A 202 22.85 -10.66 9.27
N PRO A 203 24.06 -10.51 9.86
CA PRO A 203 24.71 -11.61 10.57
C PRO A 203 23.84 -12.13 11.73
N GLY A 204 23.86 -13.45 11.95
CA GLY A 204 22.96 -14.15 12.88
C GLY A 204 21.66 -14.66 12.27
N ALA A 205 21.22 -14.13 11.11
CA ALA A 205 20.03 -14.62 10.43
C ALA A 205 20.19 -16.07 9.94
N ASP A 206 21.34 -16.41 9.37
CA ASP A 206 21.61 -17.76 8.85
C ASP A 206 21.63 -18.82 9.95
N ALA A 207 22.17 -18.47 11.13
CA ALA A 207 22.24 -19.37 12.27
C ALA A 207 20.86 -19.62 12.89
N ALA A 208 20.01 -18.59 12.94
CA ALA A 208 18.62 -18.74 13.37
C ALA A 208 17.81 -19.61 12.39
N ALA A 209 18.01 -19.43 11.08
CA ALA A 209 17.35 -20.23 10.04
C ALA A 209 17.78 -21.71 10.08
N GLN A 210 19.04 -22.01 10.42
CA GLN A 210 19.55 -23.38 10.55
C GLN A 210 18.99 -24.12 11.78
N ALA A 211 18.61 -23.40 12.84
CA ALA A 211 18.00 -23.99 14.02
C ALA A 211 16.55 -24.45 13.79
N GLU A 212 15.92 -23.98 12.71
CA GLU A 212 14.56 -24.39 12.29
C GLU A 212 14.56 -25.53 11.26
N ALA A 213 15.73 -25.92 10.73
CA ALA A 213 15.82 -27.14 9.93
C ALA A 213 15.45 -28.34 10.82
N PRO A 214 14.44 -29.15 10.47
CA PRO A 214 14.19 -30.38 11.19
C PRO A 214 15.47 -31.20 11.12
N ALA A 215 15.91 -31.73 12.26
CA ALA A 215 17.00 -32.68 12.34
C ALA A 215 16.83 -33.71 11.20
N PRO A 216 17.89 -34.05 10.44
CA PRO A 216 17.76 -35.07 9.42
C PRO A 216 17.26 -36.34 10.09
N GLU A 217 16.06 -36.76 9.69
CA GLU A 217 15.45 -38.02 10.09
C GLU A 217 16.47 -39.12 9.81
N GLU A 218 17.04 -39.62 10.91
CA GLU A 218 18.04 -40.67 10.92
C GLU A 218 17.43 -41.84 10.15
N ALA A 219 17.95 -42.08 8.95
CA ALA A 219 17.60 -43.23 8.14
C ALA A 219 17.94 -44.47 8.96
N ALA A 220 16.94 -44.97 9.70
CA ALA A 220 16.99 -46.27 10.34
C ALA A 220 17.07 -47.29 9.22
N ALA A 221 18.31 -47.69 8.93
CA ALA A 221 18.65 -48.74 8.02
C ALA A 221 17.89 -50.02 8.42
N ASP A 222 16.93 -50.37 7.58
CA ASP A 222 16.38 -51.72 7.48
C ASP A 222 17.55 -52.66 7.12
N GLY A 223 17.92 -53.53 8.06
CA GLY A 223 19.18 -54.24 8.05
C GLY A 223 19.19 -55.46 8.97
N ALA A 224 18.38 -56.46 8.61
CA ALA A 224 18.63 -57.89 8.74
C ALA A 224 19.43 -58.40 9.98
N ALA A 225 18.70 -58.94 10.96
CA ALA A 225 19.11 -60.11 11.73
C ALA A 225 17.84 -60.94 11.94
N GLY A 226 17.67 -62.11 11.33
CA GLY A 226 18.59 -63.23 11.45
C GLY A 226 18.01 -64.19 12.48
N GLU A 227 16.94 -64.87 12.08
CA GLU A 227 16.33 -66.02 12.75
C GLU A 227 17.40 -67.02 13.23
N ALA A 228 17.47 -67.27 14.55
CA ALA A 228 18.24 -68.37 15.13
C ALA A 228 17.60 -68.85 16.44
N ASP A 229 16.65 -69.77 16.27
CA ASP A 229 16.40 -71.02 17.02
C ASP A 229 16.66 -71.10 18.55
N PRO A 230 15.63 -71.34 19.38
CA PRO A 230 15.80 -71.68 20.79
C PRO A 230 15.69 -73.20 21.02
N SER A 231 16.82 -73.90 21.11
CA SER A 231 16.86 -75.25 21.73
C SER A 231 18.28 -75.71 22.13
N THR A 232 18.35 -76.28 23.34
CA THR A 232 19.24 -77.40 23.76
C THR A 232 20.54 -77.07 24.54
N ASP A 233 20.48 -77.36 25.86
CA ASP A 233 21.40 -78.23 26.65
C ASP A 233 22.89 -77.81 26.77
N ALA A 234 23.38 -77.26 27.91
CA ALA A 234 23.81 -77.92 29.17
C ALA A 234 25.29 -77.50 29.50
N PRO A 235 25.96 -77.98 30.57
CA PRO A 235 26.35 -77.21 31.78
C PRO A 235 27.90 -77.10 31.97
N VAL A 236 28.35 -76.62 33.16
CA VAL A 236 29.69 -76.70 33.85
C VAL A 236 30.00 -75.31 34.46
N GLU A 237 30.30 -75.07 35.75
CA GLU A 237 30.73 -75.86 36.92
C GLU A 237 29.78 -75.72 38.13
#